data_AF-A0A838IBX2-F1
#
_entry.id   AF-A0A838IBX2-F1
#
_cell.length_a   1.000
_cell.length_b   1.000
_cell.length_c   1.000
_cell.angle_alpha   90.00
_cell.angle_beta   90.00
_cell.angle_gamma   90.00
#
_symmetry.space_group_name_H-M   'P 1'
#
loop_
_entity.id
_entity.type
_entity.pdbx_description
1 polymer ?
#
loop_
_entity_poly.entity_id
_entity_poly.type
_entity_poly.pdbx_seq_one_letter_code
_entity_poly.pdbx_strand_id
1 'polypeptide(L)'
;MRPVAAIAVLAVWLAGCDSTEDAAPPLPAPARISEAGVSEHLEALQHIADQNDGNRAAGTPGYDESADYVAARLRAAGWHVERQSFAFPYFEERSASVTAGSVLRPDRDFRVVTYSGSGRATAPLADAGRACSGPELEGVRAAVAIARPGGC
;
A
#
# COMPACT_ATOMS: atom_id res chain seq x y z
N MET A 1 6.95 79.88 30.01
CA MET A 1 7.99 80.59 29.22
C MET A 1 9.17 79.62 29.06
N ARG A 2 9.74 79.59 27.85
CA ARG A 2 10.68 78.62 27.19
C ARG A 2 11.97 78.31 27.99
N PRO A 3 12.85 77.31 27.65
CA PRO A 3 13.04 76.64 26.34
C PRO A 3 13.43 75.13 26.34
N VAL A 4 13.60 74.65 25.10
CA VAL A 4 13.93 73.33 24.53
C VAL A 4 15.44 72.97 24.59
N ALA A 5 15.78 71.68 24.73
CA ALA A 5 16.98 70.99 24.21
C ALA A 5 16.70 69.46 24.23
N ALA A 6 16.61 68.68 23.14
CA ALA A 6 17.55 68.31 22.06
C ALA A 6 18.42 67.06 22.34
N ILE A 7 18.11 65.97 21.60
CA ILE A 7 18.98 64.90 21.04
C ILE A 7 19.38 63.70 21.93
N ALA A 8 18.96 62.49 21.53
CA ALA A 8 19.84 61.45 20.93
C ALA A 8 19.05 60.17 20.59
N VAL A 9 19.15 59.75 19.33
CA VAL A 9 18.65 58.47 18.80
C VAL A 9 19.58 57.35 19.25
N LEU A 10 19.04 56.25 19.81
CA LEU A 10 19.76 54.99 19.96
C LEU A 10 18.96 53.87 19.28
N ALA A 11 19.58 53.25 18.28
CA ALA A 11 19.03 52.15 17.50
C ALA A 11 18.80 50.92 18.39
N VAL A 12 17.56 50.44 18.45
CA VAL A 12 17.23 49.17 19.10
C VAL A 12 17.57 48.05 18.12
N TRP A 13 18.49 47.20 18.54
CA TRP A 13 18.99 46.04 17.80
C TRP A 13 17.85 45.06 17.50
N LEU A 14 17.82 44.57 16.27
CA LEU A 14 17.05 43.40 15.87
C LEU A 14 17.53 42.20 16.71
N ALA A 15 16.69 41.74 17.64
CA ALA A 15 16.85 40.43 18.24
C ALA A 15 16.57 39.38 17.16
N GLY A 16 17.62 38.96 16.45
CA GLY A 16 17.58 37.76 15.63
C GLY A 16 17.29 36.57 16.54
N CYS A 17 16.23 35.82 16.25
CA CYS A 17 16.08 34.46 16.76
C CYS A 17 17.20 33.63 16.12
N ASP A 18 18.25 33.36 16.88
CA ASP A 18 19.22 32.33 16.53
C ASP A 18 18.53 30.99 16.78
N SER A 19 17.80 30.49 15.78
CA SER A 19 17.47 29.08 15.70
C SER A 19 18.78 28.36 15.41
N THR A 20 19.50 27.99 16.47
CA THR A 20 20.45 26.88 16.40
C THR A 20 19.60 25.63 16.17
N GLU A 21 19.23 25.43 14.91
CA GLU A 21 18.77 24.17 14.39
C GLU A 21 19.95 23.23 14.58
N ASP A 22 19.89 22.40 15.61
CA ASP A 22 20.84 21.34 15.87
C ASP A 22 20.80 20.43 14.63
N ALA A 23 21.71 20.71 13.70
CA ALA A 23 21.73 20.08 12.40
C ALA A 23 21.93 18.59 12.66
N ALA A 24 20.89 17.80 12.37
CA ALA A 24 20.98 16.36 12.48
C ALA A 24 22.26 15.90 11.78
N PRO A 25 23.09 15.06 12.42
CA PRO A 25 24.36 14.65 11.85
C PRO A 25 24.13 14.12 10.44
N PRO A 26 25.01 14.47 9.47
CA PRO A 26 24.84 14.07 8.10
C PRO A 26 24.69 12.55 8.05
N LEU A 27 23.62 12.09 7.39
CA LEU A 27 23.39 10.66 7.22
C LEU A 27 24.63 10.04 6.56
N PRO A 28 25.10 8.87 7.02
CA PRO A 28 26.19 8.17 6.36
C PRO A 28 25.85 7.98 4.88
N ALA A 29 26.87 8.06 4.02
CA ALA A 29 26.70 7.79 2.60
C ALA A 29 25.94 6.46 2.43
N PRO A 30 24.87 6.42 1.62
CA PRO A 30 24.03 5.23 1.54
C PRO A 30 24.91 4.05 1.12
N ALA A 31 24.81 2.95 1.87
CA ALA A 31 25.43 1.70 1.46
C ALA A 31 25.00 1.40 0.02
N ARG A 32 25.96 1.03 -0.84
CA ARG A 32 25.63 0.65 -2.21
C ARG A 32 24.70 -0.56 -2.18
N ILE A 33 23.55 -0.44 -2.80
CA ILE A 33 22.62 -1.55 -3.01
C ILE A 33 23.34 -2.58 -3.89
N SER A 34 23.39 -3.83 -3.43
CA SER A 34 23.96 -4.94 -4.18
C SER A 34 22.88 -5.95 -4.51
N GLU A 35 23.02 -6.63 -5.65
CA GLU A 35 22.13 -7.71 -6.04
C GLU A 35 22.08 -8.81 -4.97
N ALA A 36 23.24 -9.22 -4.45
CA ALA A 36 23.34 -10.21 -3.39
C ALA A 36 22.57 -9.82 -2.12
N GLY A 37 22.64 -8.55 -1.70
CA GLY A 37 21.90 -8.07 -0.52
C GLY A 37 20.39 -8.05 -0.75
N VAL A 38 19.95 -7.70 -1.96
CA VAL A 38 18.52 -7.79 -2.32
C VAL A 38 18.06 -9.24 -2.32
N SER A 39 18.81 -10.15 -2.94
CA SER A 39 18.47 -11.57 -3.01
C SER A 39 18.37 -12.21 -1.63
N GLU A 40 19.27 -11.89 -0.69
CA GLU A 40 19.19 -12.38 0.70
C GLU A 40 17.83 -12.04 1.35
N HIS A 41 17.37 -10.80 1.18
CA HIS A 41 16.08 -10.36 1.72
C HIS A 41 14.89 -11.02 1.02
N LEU A 42 14.96 -11.20 -0.30
CA LEU A 42 13.91 -11.89 -1.06
C LEU A 42 13.79 -13.35 -0.64
N GLU A 43 14.92 -14.06 -0.47
CA GLU A 43 14.94 -15.45 -0.02
C GLU A 43 14.38 -15.60 1.39
N ALA A 44 14.77 -14.71 2.32
CA ALA A 44 14.24 -14.71 3.68
C ALA A 44 12.73 -14.47 3.71
N LEU A 45 12.22 -13.52 2.92
CA LEU A 45 10.78 -13.26 2.83
C LEU A 45 10.05 -14.41 2.12
N GLN A 46 10.66 -15.06 1.13
CA GLN A 46 10.06 -16.25 0.51
C GLN A 46 9.97 -17.40 1.50
N HIS A 47 11.01 -17.63 2.30
CA HIS A 47 11.01 -18.66 3.34
C HIS A 47 9.89 -18.47 4.36
N ILE A 48 9.66 -17.22 4.80
CA ILE A 48 8.53 -16.87 5.67
C ILE A 48 7.20 -17.22 4.99
N ALA A 49 7.05 -16.93 3.69
CA ALA A 49 5.83 -17.30 2.97
C ALA A 49 5.64 -18.83 2.93
N ASP A 50 6.70 -19.58 2.63
CA ASP A 50 6.67 -21.04 2.52
C ASP A 50 6.29 -21.72 3.85
N GLN A 51 6.69 -21.12 4.98
CA GLN A 51 6.33 -21.57 6.33
C GLN A 51 4.89 -21.21 6.74
N ASN A 52 4.26 -20.28 6.03
CA ASN A 52 2.96 -19.70 6.36
C ASN A 52 1.96 -19.87 5.20
N ASP A 53 1.66 -21.12 4.85
CA ASP A 53 0.69 -21.50 3.80
C ASP A 53 0.96 -20.82 2.44
N GLY A 54 2.24 -20.55 2.14
CA GLY A 54 2.68 -19.93 0.90
C GLY A 54 2.34 -18.43 0.77
N ASN A 55 2.00 -17.73 1.86
CA ASN A 55 1.60 -16.32 1.78
C ASN A 55 2.08 -15.45 2.96
N ARG A 56 2.06 -14.13 2.72
CA ARG A 56 2.40 -13.08 3.71
C ARG A 56 1.38 -11.95 3.64
N ALA A 57 0.11 -12.31 3.43
CA ALA A 57 -0.98 -11.35 3.28
C ALA A 57 -1.22 -10.58 4.59
N ALA A 58 -1.68 -9.33 4.50
CA ALA A 58 -1.96 -8.53 5.68
C ALA A 58 -2.95 -9.23 6.62
N GLY A 59 -2.62 -9.25 7.92
CA GLY A 59 -3.42 -9.92 8.95
C GLY A 59 -3.20 -11.43 9.09
N THR A 60 -2.21 -12.01 8.40
CA THR A 60 -1.82 -13.43 8.57
C THR A 60 -0.55 -13.57 9.41
N PRO A 61 -0.26 -14.76 9.99
CA PRO A 61 0.99 -15.01 10.70
C PRO A 61 2.25 -14.72 9.84
N GLY A 62 2.21 -15.03 8.54
CA GLY A 62 3.31 -14.72 7.61
C GLY A 62 3.55 -13.22 7.44
N TYR A 63 2.52 -12.37 7.60
CA TYR A 63 2.72 -10.91 7.66
C TYR A 63 3.41 -10.49 8.95
N ASP A 64 3.00 -11.04 10.11
CA ASP A 64 3.59 -10.68 11.40
C ASP A 64 5.08 -11.02 11.45
N GLU A 65 5.45 -12.22 10.99
CA GLU A 65 6.84 -12.67 10.85
C GLU A 65 7.63 -11.81 9.84
N SER A 66 7.02 -11.45 8.71
CA SER A 66 7.64 -10.54 7.72
C SER A 66 7.97 -9.19 8.36
N ALA A 67 7.01 -8.62 9.10
CA ALA A 67 7.19 -7.34 9.76
C ALA A 67 8.26 -7.42 10.86
N ASP A 68 8.41 -8.58 11.53
CA ASP A 68 9.41 -8.79 12.56
C ASP A 68 10.80 -8.90 11.96
N TYR A 69 10.91 -9.61 10.84
CA TYR A 69 12.12 -9.67 10.04
C TYR A 69 12.60 -8.28 9.66
N VAL A 70 11.74 -7.46 9.04
CA VAL A 70 12.11 -6.09 8.62
C VAL A 70 12.48 -5.22 9.82
N ALA A 71 11.69 -5.26 10.91
CA ALA A 71 11.98 -4.50 12.11
C ALA A 71 13.32 -4.89 12.75
N ALA A 72 13.64 -6.18 12.78
CA ALA A 72 14.92 -6.68 13.29
C ALA A 72 16.10 -6.18 12.45
N ARG A 73 16.00 -6.23 11.11
CA ARG A 73 17.05 -5.73 10.21
C ARG A 73 17.27 -4.22 10.34
N LEU A 74 16.19 -3.45 10.45
CA LEU A 74 16.28 -1.99 10.66
C LEU A 74 16.90 -1.65 12.01
N ARG A 75 16.50 -2.31 13.11
CA ARG A 75 17.13 -2.12 14.42
C ARG A 75 18.61 -2.48 14.40
N ALA A 76 18.99 -3.58 13.75
CA ALA A 76 20.38 -3.98 13.59
C ALA A 76 21.21 -2.95 12.81
N ALA A 77 20.58 -2.21 11.90
CA ALA A 77 21.19 -1.09 11.17
C ALA A 77 21.17 0.25 11.95
N GLY A 78 20.72 0.26 13.21
CA GLY A 78 20.74 1.44 14.09
C GLY A 78 19.49 2.33 14.00
N TRP A 79 18.43 1.89 13.33
CA TRP A 79 17.18 2.65 13.25
C TRP A 79 16.32 2.47 14.51
N HIS A 80 15.65 3.55 14.91
CA HIS A 80 14.52 3.46 15.85
C HIS A 80 13.27 2.99 15.08
N VAL A 81 12.69 1.86 15.49
CA VAL A 81 11.58 1.21 14.76
C VAL A 81 10.34 1.16 15.63
N GLU A 82 9.24 1.70 15.10
CA GLU A 82 7.90 1.62 15.69
C GLU A 82 6.99 0.77 14.78
N ARG A 83 6.14 -0.07 15.39
CA ARG A 83 5.06 -0.77 14.70
C ARG A 83 3.76 -0.02 14.90
N GLN A 84 3.15 0.45 13.81
CA GLN A 84 1.89 1.17 13.84
C GLN A 84 0.76 0.27 13.33
N SER A 85 -0.12 -0.13 14.23
CA SER A 85 -1.30 -0.92 13.90
C SER A 85 -2.41 -0.03 13.38
N PHE A 86 -3.11 -0.49 12.34
CA PHE A 86 -4.29 0.18 11.79
C PHE A 86 -5.30 -0.85 11.30
N ALA A 87 -6.58 -0.45 11.24
CA ALA A 87 -7.64 -1.27 10.68
C ALA A 87 -7.74 -1.07 9.17
N PHE A 88 -8.08 -2.13 8.45
CA PHE A 88 -8.30 -2.11 7.01
C PHE A 88 -9.52 -2.96 6.64
N PRO A 89 -10.19 -2.70 5.51
CA PRO A 89 -11.27 -3.56 5.04
C PRO A 89 -10.70 -4.92 4.66
N TYR A 90 -11.26 -5.99 5.23
CA TYR A 90 -10.87 -7.36 4.93
C TYR A 90 -11.93 -8.03 4.05
N PHE A 91 -11.48 -8.80 3.06
CA PHE A 91 -12.33 -9.60 2.19
C PHE A 91 -12.01 -11.08 2.38
N GLU A 92 -13.06 -11.86 2.64
CA GLU A 92 -13.00 -13.31 2.74
C GLU A 92 -14.06 -13.91 1.82
N GLU A 93 -13.63 -14.75 0.88
CA GLU A 93 -14.56 -15.53 0.07
C GLU A 93 -15.15 -16.65 0.91
N ARG A 94 -16.45 -16.59 1.19
CA ARG A 94 -17.16 -17.64 1.94
C ARG A 94 -17.59 -18.80 1.04
N SER A 95 -18.08 -18.48 -0.15
CA SER A 95 -18.54 -19.45 -1.15
C SER A 95 -18.82 -18.76 -2.47
N ALA A 96 -18.50 -19.42 -3.59
CA ALA A 96 -18.91 -18.98 -4.91
C ALA A 96 -19.24 -20.17 -5.83
N SER A 97 -20.16 -19.95 -6.76
CA SER A 97 -20.55 -20.94 -7.78
C SER A 97 -20.89 -20.23 -9.07
N VAL A 98 -20.35 -20.71 -10.19
CA VAL A 98 -20.63 -20.19 -11.52
C VAL A 98 -21.08 -21.34 -12.42
N THR A 99 -22.11 -21.11 -13.23
CA THR A 99 -22.59 -22.06 -14.26
C THR A 99 -22.75 -21.32 -15.58
N ALA A 100 -22.08 -21.82 -16.62
CA ALA A 100 -22.15 -21.28 -17.98
C ALA A 100 -22.02 -22.45 -18.97
N GLY A 101 -23.15 -23.00 -19.41
CA GLY A 101 -23.20 -24.28 -20.16
C GLY A 101 -22.92 -25.51 -19.27
N SER A 102 -21.91 -25.45 -18.42
CA SER A 102 -21.58 -26.43 -17.37
C SER A 102 -21.23 -25.73 -16.06
N VAL A 103 -21.14 -26.50 -14.97
CA VAL A 103 -20.67 -26.00 -13.67
C VAL A 103 -19.16 -25.76 -13.74
N LEU A 104 -18.73 -24.54 -13.42
CA LEU A 104 -17.32 -24.17 -13.37
C LEU A 104 -16.72 -24.51 -12.01
N ARG A 105 -15.45 -24.90 -11.99
CA ARG A 105 -14.72 -25.29 -10.78
C ARG A 105 -13.93 -24.11 -10.20
N PRO A 106 -14.13 -23.75 -8.91
CA PRO A 106 -13.33 -22.73 -8.23
C PRO A 106 -11.83 -23.01 -8.30
N ASP A 107 -11.01 -21.97 -8.25
CA ASP A 107 -9.53 -21.96 -8.33
C ASP A 107 -8.90 -22.54 -9.60
N ARG A 108 -9.70 -23.14 -10.48
CA ARG A 108 -9.27 -23.68 -11.76
C ARG A 108 -9.91 -22.96 -12.94
N ASP A 109 -11.23 -22.85 -12.94
CA ASP A 109 -11.99 -22.25 -14.04
C ASP A 109 -12.34 -20.78 -13.74
N PHE A 110 -12.47 -20.42 -12.47
CA PHE A 110 -12.68 -19.04 -12.03
C PHE A 110 -12.13 -18.79 -10.63
N ARG A 111 -11.93 -17.51 -10.30
CA ARG A 111 -11.65 -16.99 -8.96
C ARG A 111 -12.52 -15.77 -8.72
N VAL A 112 -12.94 -15.55 -7.47
CA VAL A 112 -13.65 -14.33 -7.10
C VAL A 112 -12.64 -13.20 -6.94
N VAL A 113 -12.94 -12.04 -7.51
CA VAL A 113 -12.10 -10.85 -7.34
C VAL A 113 -12.31 -10.27 -5.95
N THR A 114 -11.23 -9.90 -5.27
CA THR A 114 -11.27 -9.28 -3.94
C THR A 114 -12.23 -8.10 -3.91
N TYR A 115 -13.05 -8.01 -2.84
CA TYR A 115 -14.10 -7.01 -2.65
C TYR A 115 -15.32 -7.13 -3.58
N SER A 116 -15.48 -8.25 -4.30
CA SER A 116 -16.73 -8.53 -5.02
C SER A 116 -17.91 -8.59 -4.04
N GLY A 117 -19.01 -7.91 -4.38
CA GLY A 117 -20.24 -7.95 -3.60
C GLY A 117 -20.87 -9.34 -3.60
N SER A 118 -21.56 -9.68 -2.52
CA SER A 118 -22.40 -10.89 -2.47
C SER A 118 -23.66 -10.71 -3.30
N GLY A 119 -24.07 -11.75 -4.01
CA GLY A 119 -25.31 -11.72 -4.78
C GLY A 119 -25.49 -12.95 -5.66
N ARG A 120 -26.62 -12.99 -6.36
CA ARG A 120 -26.91 -13.99 -7.40
C ARG A 120 -27.44 -13.28 -8.62
N ALA A 121 -26.85 -13.57 -9.77
CA ALA A 121 -27.33 -13.10 -11.07
C ALA A 121 -27.49 -14.29 -12.02
N THR A 122 -28.50 -14.23 -12.87
CA THR A 122 -28.70 -15.19 -13.97
C THR A 122 -29.23 -14.41 -15.15
N ALA A 123 -28.42 -14.33 -16.20
CA ALA A 123 -28.73 -13.56 -17.41
C ALA A 123 -27.88 -14.08 -18.58
N PRO A 124 -28.23 -13.72 -19.83
CA PRO A 124 -27.36 -13.97 -20.98
C PRO A 124 -25.97 -13.35 -20.79
N LEU A 125 -24.96 -13.93 -21.42
CA LEU A 125 -23.62 -13.35 -21.47
C LEU A 125 -23.57 -12.29 -22.57
N ALA A 126 -22.89 -11.16 -22.30
CA ALA A 126 -22.64 -10.13 -23.29
C ALA A 126 -21.16 -9.70 -23.26
N ASP A 127 -20.54 -9.54 -24.43
CA ASP A 127 -19.16 -9.04 -24.52
C ASP A 127 -19.14 -7.55 -24.14
N ALA A 128 -18.31 -7.22 -23.16
CA ALA A 128 -18.13 -5.87 -22.64
C ALA A 128 -16.80 -5.25 -23.07
N GLY A 129 -16.06 -5.87 -24.00
CA GLY A 129 -14.76 -5.37 -24.42
C GLY A 129 -13.77 -5.37 -23.27
N ARG A 130 -13.27 -4.18 -22.89
CA ARG A 130 -12.44 -3.95 -21.70
C ARG A 130 -13.23 -3.42 -20.50
N ALA A 131 -14.49 -3.06 -20.70
CA ALA A 131 -15.37 -2.45 -19.69
C ALA A 131 -14.79 -1.17 -19.07
N CYS A 132 -14.06 -0.37 -19.87
CA CYS A 132 -13.37 0.84 -19.41
C CYS A 132 -14.19 2.11 -19.58
N SER A 133 -15.25 2.07 -20.40
CA SER A 133 -16.02 3.25 -20.75
C SER A 133 -17.52 2.97 -20.75
N GLY A 134 -18.32 4.03 -20.57
CA GLY A 134 -19.78 3.97 -20.63
C GLY A 134 -20.31 3.28 -21.89
N PRO A 135 -19.83 3.64 -23.11
CA PRO A 135 -20.28 3.00 -24.35
C PRO A 135 -20.07 1.47 -24.40
N GLU A 136 -18.99 0.95 -23.82
CA GLU A 136 -18.77 -0.50 -23.72
C GLU A 136 -19.78 -1.18 -22.79
N LEU A 137 -20.31 -0.43 -21.82
CA LEU A 137 -21.26 -0.92 -20.82
C LEU A 137 -22.74 -0.70 -21.22
N GLU A 138 -23.02 0.10 -22.24
CA GLU A 138 -24.39 0.34 -22.70
C GLU A 138 -25.03 -0.94 -23.27
N GLY A 139 -24.24 -1.78 -23.93
CA GLY A 139 -24.69 -3.04 -24.55
C GLY A 139 -24.92 -4.20 -23.59
N VAL A 140 -24.57 -4.06 -22.30
CA VAL A 140 -24.62 -5.17 -21.33
C VAL A 140 -25.76 -5.06 -20.30
N ARG A 141 -26.76 -4.21 -20.57
CA ARG A 141 -27.95 -4.09 -19.71
C ARG A 141 -28.67 -5.44 -19.62
N ALA A 142 -29.03 -5.83 -18.39
CA ALA A 142 -29.68 -7.11 -18.09
C ALA A 142 -28.92 -8.35 -18.60
N ALA A 143 -27.60 -8.25 -18.72
CA ALA A 143 -26.69 -9.33 -19.07
C ALA A 143 -25.61 -9.49 -17.99
N VAL A 144 -24.95 -10.65 -17.96
CA VAL A 144 -23.67 -10.80 -17.30
C VAL A 144 -22.58 -10.37 -18.28
N ALA A 145 -21.94 -9.25 -17.99
CA ALA A 145 -20.85 -8.70 -18.78
C ALA A 145 -19.62 -9.60 -18.72
N ILE A 146 -19.06 -9.95 -19.87
CA ILE A 146 -17.78 -10.64 -20.00
C ILE A 146 -16.77 -9.64 -20.52
N ALA A 147 -15.83 -9.24 -19.66
CA ALA A 147 -14.76 -8.31 -20.01
C ALA A 147 -13.42 -9.04 -20.11
N ARG A 148 -12.54 -8.56 -20.99
CA ARG A 148 -11.17 -9.06 -21.12
C ARG A 148 -10.27 -8.29 -20.16
N PRO A 149 -9.37 -8.97 -19.43
CA PRO A 149 -8.41 -8.29 -18.57
C PRO A 149 -7.44 -7.43 -19.38
N GLY A 150 -6.96 -6.34 -18.78
CA GLY A 150 -5.98 -5.42 -19.34
C GLY A 150 -6.27 -3.97 -18.95
N GLY A 151 -5.45 -3.05 -19.45
CA GLY A 151 -5.60 -1.63 -19.11
C GLY A 151 -6.91 -1.00 -19.61
N CYS A 152 -7.33 -0.01 -18.84
CA CYS A 152 -7.91 1.24 -19.31
C CYS A 152 -6.77 2.28 -19.31
#